data_AF-A0ABC8CJ73-F1
#
_entry.id   AF-A0ABC8CJ73-F1
#
_cell.length_a   1.000
_cell.length_b   1.000
_cell.length_c   1.000
_cell.angle_alpha   90.00
_cell.angle_beta   90.00
_cell.angle_gamma   90.00
#
_symmetry.space_group_name_H-M   'P 1'
#
loop_
_entity.id
_entity.type
_entity.pdbx_description
1 polymer ?
#
loop_
_entity_poly.entity_id
_entity_poly.type
_entity_poly.pdbx_seq_one_letter_code
_entity_poly.pdbx_strand_id
1 'polypeptide(L)' 'MNNQSEYVTRAEAAHLMGVTVDAISYRIKTGELTSRPDPGDRRRIIINRAEVEALAQRLAAGRELQTQ' A
#
# COMPACT_ATOMS: atom_id res chain seq x y z
N MET A 1 17.86 -10.98 6.27
CA MET A 1 17.33 -9.63 6.00
C MET A 1 15.94 -9.53 6.65
N ASN A 2 15.66 -8.42 7.33
CA ASN A 2 14.72 -8.30 8.45
C ASN A 2 13.22 -8.43 8.10
N ASN A 3 12.55 -9.43 8.67
CA ASN A 3 11.10 -9.70 8.58
C ASN A 3 10.23 -8.88 9.57
N GLN A 4 10.75 -7.82 10.21
CA GLN A 4 10.03 -7.14 11.31
C GLN A 4 9.18 -5.92 10.87
N SER A 5 9.06 -5.67 9.56
CA SER A 5 8.27 -4.54 9.01
C SER A 5 7.51 -4.91 7.73
N GLU A 6 7.05 -6.16 7.62
CA GLU A 6 6.40 -6.66 6.40
C GLU A 6 5.02 -6.07 6.16
N TYR A 7 4.37 -5.56 7.20
CA TYR A 7 3.01 -5.06 7.13
C TYR A 7 2.87 -3.66 7.70
N VAL A 8 2.15 -2.81 6.98
CA VAL A 8 1.89 -1.41 7.31
C VAL A 8 0.39 -1.17 7.42
N THR A 9 -0.01 -0.14 8.17
CA THR A 9 -1.41 0.27 8.23
C THR A 9 -1.80 1.07 6.98
N ARG A 10 -3.10 1.34 6.78
CA ARG A 10 -3.56 2.18 5.67
C ARG A 10 -2.96 3.59 5.69
N ALA A 11 -2.75 4.15 6.88
CA ALA A 11 -2.17 5.48 7.05
C ALA A 11 -0.69 5.50 6.66
N GLU A 12 0.07 4.50 7.11
CA GLU A 12 1.47 4.32 6.74
C GLU A 12 1.61 4.06 5.23
N ALA A 13 0.77 3.20 4.65
CA ALA A 13 0.76 2.95 3.21
C ALA A 13 0.45 4.21 2.40
N ALA A 14 -0.51 5.02 2.86
CA ALA A 14 -0.85 6.29 2.25
C ALA A 14 0.34 7.25 2.26
N HIS A 15 1.04 7.34 3.40
CA HIS A 15 2.25 8.16 3.53
C HIS A 15 3.39 7.68 2.62
N LEU A 16 3.62 6.36 2.54
CA LEU A 16 4.65 5.76 1.68
C LEU A 16 4.40 6.02 0.19
N MET A 17 3.13 5.96 -0.23
CA MET A 17 2.75 6.22 -1.62
C MET A 17 2.55 7.70 -1.95
N GLY A 18 2.50 8.58 -0.95
CA GLY A 18 2.14 9.98 -1.14
C GLY A 18 0.69 10.18 -1.61
N VAL A 19 -0.22 9.28 -1.21
CA VAL A 19 -1.65 9.33 -1.57
C VAL A 19 -2.53 9.46 -0.32
N THR A 20 -3.83 9.62 -0.51
CA THR A 20 -4.79 9.64 0.60
C THR A 20 -5.13 8.23 1.09
N VAL A 21 -5.56 8.12 2.34
CA VAL A 21 -6.03 6.84 2.91
C VAL A 21 -7.22 6.26 2.13
N ASP A 22 -8.09 7.12 1.61
CA ASP A 22 -9.20 6.71 0.74
C ASP A 22 -8.69 6.04 -0.55
N ALA A 23 -7.65 6.60 -1.16
CA ALA A 23 -7.02 6.04 -2.35
C ALA A 23 -6.38 4.67 -2.09
N ILE A 24 -5.88 4.41 -0.87
CA ILE A 24 -5.44 3.08 -0.43
C ILE A 24 -6.65 2.14 -0.28
N SER A 25 -7.73 2.60 0.37
CA SER A 25 -8.96 1.82 0.49
C SER A 25 -9.57 1.45 -0.86
N TYR A 26 -9.53 2.35 -1.84
CA TYR A 26 -9.93 2.07 -3.21
C TYR A 26 -9.06 0.97 -3.84
N ARG A 27 -7.73 1.07 -3.74
CA ARG A 27 -6.78 0.07 -4.27
C ARG A 27 -6.95 -1.32 -3.63
N ILE A 28 -7.27 -1.37 -2.35
CA ILE A 28 -7.63 -2.63 -1.68
C ILE A 28 -8.92 -3.20 -2.27
N LYS A 29 -9.92 -2.35 -2.50
CA LYS A 29 -11.23 -2.74 -3.04
C LYS A 29 -11.14 -3.19 -4.50
N THR A 30 -10.25 -2.59 -5.30
CA THR A 30 -9.99 -3.00 -6.70
C THR A 30 -9.09 -4.23 -6.81
N GLY A 31 -8.47 -4.67 -5.70
CA GLY A 31 -7.57 -5.83 -5.67
C GLY A 31 -6.13 -5.51 -6.08
N GLU A 32 -5.76 -4.23 -6.17
CA GLU A 32 -4.38 -3.78 -6.45
C GLU A 32 -3.46 -3.90 -5.23
N LEU A 33 -4.01 -3.94 -4.02
CA LEU A 33 -3.26 -4.14 -2.78
C LEU A 33 -3.86 -5.26 -1.94
N THR A 34 -3.02 -6.19 -1.48
CA THR A 34 -3.46 -7.24 -0.56
C THR A 34 -3.55 -6.70 0.85
N SER A 35 -4.76 -6.73 1.40
CA SER A 35 -5.02 -6.37 2.79
C SER A 35 -5.41 -7.60 3.60
N ARG A 36 -4.92 -7.69 4.84
CA ARG A 36 -5.27 -8.75 5.78
C ARG A 36 -5.74 -8.14 7.11
N PRO A 37 -6.70 -8.75 7.79
CA PRO A 37 -7.02 -8.37 9.15
C PRO A 37 -5.80 -8.62 10.04
N ASP A 38 -5.52 -7.68 10.94
CA ASP A 38 -4.44 -7.83 11.91
C ASP A 38 -4.76 -8.99 12.87
N PRO A 39 -3.80 -9.90 13.15
CA PRO A 39 -4.03 -11.02 14.04
C PRO A 39 -4.22 -10.61 15.51
N GLY A 40 -3.72 -9.45 15.92
CA GLY A 40 -3.91 -8.88 17.26
C GLY A 40 -5.20 -8.08 17.39
N ASP A 41 -5.67 -7.46 16.31
CA ASP A 41 -6.93 -6.72 16.27
C ASP A 41 -7.67 -6.92 14.94
N ARG A 42 -8.68 -7.80 14.93
CA ARG A 42 -9.48 -8.10 13.73
C ARG A 42 -10.17 -6.89 13.10
N ARG A 43 -10.28 -5.74 13.79
CA ARG A 43 -10.85 -4.50 13.23
C ARG A 43 -9.79 -3.67 12.52
N ARG A 44 -8.50 -3.91 12.79
CA ARG A 44 -7.39 -3.28 12.07
C ARG A 44 -7.05 -4.09 10.83
N ILE A 45 -6.70 -3.38 9.77
CA ILE A 45 -6.25 -3.98 8.52
C ILE A 45 -4.82 -3.56 8.27
N ILE A 46 -4.01 -4.56 8.01
CA ILE A 46 -2.60 -4.46 7.69
C ILE A 46 -2.41 -4.82 6.22
N ILE A 47 -1.50 -4.11 5.56
CA ILE A 47 -1.23 -4.20 4.12
C ILE A 47 0.24 -4.60 3.99
N ASN A 48 0.55 -5.49 3.04
CA ASN A 48 1.93 -5.85 2.81
C ASN A 48 2.71 -4.64 2.27
N ARG A 49 3.76 -4.24 3.00
CA ARG A 49 4.58 -3.08 2.69
C ARG A 49 5.27 -3.22 1.33
N ALA A 50 5.75 -4.41 0.98
CA ALA A 50 6.43 -4.63 -0.28
C ALA A 50 5.50 -4.40 -1.49
N GLU A 51 4.22 -4.76 -1.38
CA GLU A 51 3.24 -4.47 -2.43
C GLU A 51 2.96 -2.97 -2.57
N VAL A 52 2.89 -2.27 -1.45
CA VAL A 52 2.73 -0.80 -1.43
C VAL A 52 3.92 -0.12 -2.11
N GLU A 53 5.14 -0.51 -1.77
CA GLU A 53 6.36 0.05 -2.37
C GLU A 53 6.48 -0.32 -3.86
N ALA A 54 6.16 -1.55 -4.25
CA ALA A 54 6.17 -1.97 -5.65
C ALA A 54 5.14 -1.19 -6.49
N LEU A 55 3.93 -0.98 -5.94
CA LEU A 55 2.90 -0.19 -6.61
C LEU A 55 3.27 1.28 -6.70
N ALA A 56 3.86 1.85 -5.63
CA ALA A 56 4.36 3.23 -5.64
C ALA A 56 5.40 3.43 -6.74
N GLN A 57 6.37 2.52 -6.85
CA GLN A 57 7.39 2.55 -7.89
C GLN A 57 6.79 2.40 -9.29
N ARG A 58 5.83 1.48 -9.47
CA ARG A 58 5.14 1.28 -10.75
C ARG A 58 4.36 2.52 -11.17
N LEU A 59 3.68 3.20 -10.24
CA LEU A 59 2.95 4.44 -10.51
C LEU A 59 3.89 5.61 -10.81
N ALA A 60 5.02 5.72 -10.09
CA ALA A 60 6.04 6.71 -10.38
C ALA A 60 6.61 6.53 -11.80
N ALA A 61 7.02 5.31 -12.14
CA ALA A 61 7.55 4.98 -13.48
C ALA A 61 6.50 5.14 -14.60
N GLY A 62 5.23 4.83 -14.32
CA GLY A 62 4.13 5.02 -15.28
C GLY A 62 3.80 6.49 -15.54
N ARG A 63 4.02 7.38 -14.56
CA ARG A 63 3.78 8.83 -14.70
C ARG A 63 4.80 9.50 -15.61
N GLU A 64 6.02 8.99 -15.67
CA GLU A 64 7.08 9.50 -16.55
C GLU A 64 6.78 9.26 -18.04
N LEU A 65 5.95 8.26 -18.36
CA LEU A 65 5.54 7.95 -19.74
C LEU A 65 4.43 8.84 -20.30
N GLN A 66 3.84 9.74 -19.50
CA GLN A 66 2.80 10.67 -19.96
C GLN A 66 3.29 12.10 -20.22
N THR A 67 4.61 12.34 -20.20
CA THR A 67 5.20 13.68 -20.37
C THR A 67 6.18 13.78 -21.54
N GLN A 68 5.95 13.02 -22.62
CA GLN A 68 6.65 13.17 -23.90
C GLN A 68 5.67 13.48 -25.03
#